data_AF-A0AAE3P3M4-F1
#
_entry.id   AF-A0AAE3P3M4-F1
#
_cell.length_a   1.000
_cell.length_b   1.000
_cell.length_c   1.000
_cell.angle_alpha   90.00
_cell.angle_beta   90.00
_cell.angle_gamma   90.00
#
_symmetry.space_group_name_H-M   'P 1'
#
loop_
_entity.id
_entity.type
_entity.pdbx_description
1 polymer ?
#
loop_
_entity_poly.entity_id
_entity_poly.type
_entity_poly.pdbx_seq_one_letter_code
_entity_poly.pdbx_strand_id
1 'polypeptide(L)'
;MKNLIFLLLILPLILVGCMGFGMVGMHGMNHNHDHGAMNSEKNSADSFIIRTGEIDLIAIDQNNDDKVFQDQMHWNVISDKAENCPICNMKLKEVSLDKAKENLIKNGFKVK
;
A
#
# COMPACT_ATOMS: atom_id res chain seq x y z
N MET A 1 -29.07 -21.36 -37.59
CA MET A 1 -30.35 -20.99 -36.94
C MET A 1 -29.99 -20.50 -35.55
N LYS A 2 -30.17 -19.27 -35.09
CA LYS A 2 -30.92 -18.10 -35.51
C LYS A 2 -30.23 -16.91 -34.84
N ASN A 3 -29.96 -15.88 -35.62
CA ASN A 3 -30.20 -14.48 -35.26
C ASN A 3 -29.39 -13.91 -34.08
N LEU A 4 -28.22 -13.35 -34.39
CA LEU A 4 -27.74 -12.18 -33.66
C LEU A 4 -27.48 -11.06 -34.67
N ILE A 5 -28.54 -10.29 -34.85
CA ILE A 5 -28.59 -9.06 -35.64
C ILE A 5 -27.70 -8.04 -34.92
N PHE A 6 -26.46 -7.91 -35.36
CA PHE A 6 -25.56 -6.82 -34.98
C PHE A 6 -25.66 -5.75 -36.07
N LEU A 7 -26.79 -5.06 -36.09
CA LEU A 7 -27.06 -3.92 -36.94
C LEU A 7 -27.49 -2.79 -36.00
N LEU A 8 -26.67 -1.75 -35.86
CA LEU A 8 -27.09 -0.34 -35.76
C LEU A 8 -25.87 0.56 -35.47
N LEU A 9 -25.51 1.34 -36.51
CA LEU A 9 -25.22 2.78 -36.48
C LEU A 9 -24.02 3.24 -35.62
N ILE A 10 -22.86 3.58 -36.17
CA ILE A 10 -22.56 4.81 -36.95
C ILE A 10 -23.37 6.04 -36.49
N LEU A 11 -22.76 6.89 -35.66
CA LEU A 11 -22.97 8.35 -35.63
C LEU A 11 -21.88 8.99 -34.73
N PRO A 12 -21.54 10.27 -34.92
CA PRO A 12 -20.22 10.68 -35.34
C PRO A 12 -19.41 11.30 -34.20
N LEU A 13 -18.10 11.37 -34.44
CA LEU A 13 -17.18 12.33 -33.84
C LEU A 13 -17.82 13.73 -33.76
N ILE A 14 -18.27 14.14 -32.58
CA ILE A 14 -18.59 15.54 -32.32
C ILE A 14 -17.43 16.14 -31.53
N LEU A 15 -16.56 16.80 -32.28
CA LEU A 15 -15.73 17.90 -31.81
C LEU A 15 -16.67 19.02 -31.33
N VAL A 16 -16.83 19.17 -30.01
CA VAL A 16 -17.17 20.47 -29.41
C VAL A 16 -15.93 20.97 -28.70
N GLY A 17 -15.23 21.87 -29.39
CA GLY A 17 -14.15 22.65 -28.81
C GLY A 17 -14.68 23.70 -27.83
N CYS A 18 -13.81 23.98 -26.86
CA CYS A 18 -13.53 25.27 -26.25
C CYS A 18 -14.71 26.07 -25.66
N MET A 19 -14.68 26.29 -24.33
CA MET A 19 -14.33 27.58 -23.72
C MET A 19 -14.77 27.63 -22.25
N GLY A 20 -13.83 27.92 -21.34
CA GLY A 20 -14.12 28.63 -20.09
C GLY A 20 -14.26 27.79 -18.80
N PHE A 21 -13.15 27.24 -18.29
CA PHE A 21 -13.02 27.04 -16.84
C PHE A 21 -12.24 28.22 -16.26
N GLY A 22 -12.97 29.17 -15.67
CA GLY A 22 -12.39 30.27 -14.91
C GLY A 22 -11.62 29.72 -13.70
N MET A 23 -10.36 30.11 -13.58
CA MET A 23 -9.50 29.80 -12.46
C MET A 23 -9.93 30.63 -11.25
N VAL A 24 -10.71 30.05 -10.33
CA VAL A 24 -10.90 30.62 -8.99
C VAL A 24 -9.65 30.31 -8.16
N GLY A 25 -8.92 31.36 -7.79
CA GLY A 25 -7.73 31.28 -6.96
C GLY A 25 -8.05 30.75 -5.56
N MET A 26 -7.52 29.57 -5.23
CA MET A 26 -7.50 29.05 -3.87
C MET A 26 -6.33 29.72 -3.12
N HIS A 27 -6.65 30.45 -2.05
CA HIS A 27 -5.66 30.99 -1.12
C HIS A 27 -4.84 29.85 -0.51
N GLY A 28 -3.52 29.88 -0.71
CA GLY A 28 -2.58 28.94 -0.12
C GLY A 28 -2.54 29.10 1.39
N MET A 29 -2.96 28.06 2.11
CA MET A 29 -2.73 27.94 3.54
C MET A 29 -1.32 27.38 3.73
N ASN A 30 -0.41 28.24 4.20
CA ASN A 30 0.93 27.88 4.61
C ASN A 30 0.85 27.08 5.93
N HIS A 31 0.88 25.75 5.83
CA HIS A 31 1.11 24.89 6.98
C HIS A 31 2.62 24.66 7.11
N ASN A 32 3.27 25.46 7.95
CA ASN A 32 4.56 25.12 8.53
C ASN A 32 4.36 23.91 9.46
N HIS A 33 4.50 22.70 8.91
CA HIS A 33 4.73 21.51 9.73
C HIS A 33 6.22 21.39 10.00
N ASP A 34 6.61 21.94 11.16
CA ASP A 34 7.90 21.67 11.77
C ASP A 34 7.91 20.20 12.22
N HIS A 35 8.38 19.31 11.35
CA HIS A 35 8.65 17.93 11.71
C HIS A 35 9.98 17.89 12.47
N GLY A 36 9.89 18.21 13.77
CA GLY A 36 10.97 17.99 14.72
C GLY A 36 11.51 16.58 14.55
N ALA A 37 12.80 16.49 14.22
CA ALA A 37 13.52 15.25 14.02
C ALA A 37 13.47 14.41 15.30
N MET A 38 12.58 13.41 15.34
CA MET A 38 12.69 12.33 16.31
C MET A 38 13.90 11.50 15.94
N ASN A 39 15.00 11.73 16.65
CA ASN A 39 16.15 10.84 16.69
C ASN A 39 15.68 9.51 17.31
N SER A 40 15.17 8.59 16.48
CA SER A 40 14.90 7.22 16.91
C SER A 40 16.24 6.52 17.08
N GLU A 41 16.70 6.60 18.31
CA GLU A 41 17.76 5.82 18.90
C GLU A 41 17.50 4.34 18.56
N LYS A 42 18.37 3.80 17.70
CA LYS A 42 18.38 2.40 17.27
C LYS A 42 18.62 1.52 18.49
N ASN A 43 17.55 1.11 19.16
CA ASN A 43 17.62 -0.04 20.06
C ASN A 43 17.72 -1.30 19.20
N SER A 44 18.96 -1.75 19.06
CA SER A 44 19.38 -3.04 18.54
C SER A 44 18.81 -4.18 19.38
N ALA A 45 17.54 -4.49 19.14
CA ALA A 45 17.06 -5.85 19.24
C ALA A 45 16.82 -6.28 17.80
N ASP A 46 17.61 -7.26 17.32
CA ASP A 46 17.29 -8.08 16.16
C ASP A 46 15.89 -8.68 16.39
N SER A 47 14.88 -7.88 16.08
CA SER A 47 13.50 -8.22 16.27
C SER A 47 13.20 -9.13 15.09
N PHE A 48 13.01 -10.43 15.35
CA PHE A 48 12.78 -11.49 14.35
C PHE A 48 11.72 -11.14 13.28
N ILE A 49 10.89 -10.13 13.54
CA ILE A 49 9.87 -9.57 12.66
C ILE A 49 10.39 -8.65 11.54
N ILE A 50 11.59 -8.06 11.68
CA ILE A 50 12.20 -7.22 10.63
C ILE A 50 12.83 -8.15 9.59
N ARG A 51 12.16 -8.29 8.45
CA ARG A 51 12.60 -9.18 7.38
C ARG A 51 13.64 -8.51 6.50
N THR A 52 14.61 -9.29 6.06
CA THR A 52 15.66 -8.86 5.13
C THR A 52 15.80 -9.88 4.01
N GLY A 53 16.27 -9.45 2.84
CA GLY A 53 16.41 -10.33 1.67
C GLY A 53 15.07 -10.69 1.03
N GLU A 54 14.93 -11.97 0.67
CA GLU A 54 13.71 -12.53 0.09
C GLU A 54 12.77 -12.98 1.22
N ILE A 55 11.56 -12.42 1.24
CA ILE A 55 10.59 -12.61 2.31
C ILE A 55 9.68 -13.78 1.96
N ASP A 56 9.74 -14.83 2.76
CA ASP A 56 8.88 -16.01 2.62
C ASP A 56 7.64 -15.83 3.51
N LEU A 57 6.51 -15.43 2.91
CA LEU A 57 5.29 -15.14 3.65
C LEU A 57 4.65 -16.40 4.26
N ILE A 58 4.81 -17.55 3.60
CA ILE A 58 4.29 -18.85 4.06
C ILE A 58 5.04 -19.30 5.30
N ALA A 59 6.35 -19.08 5.36
CA ALA A 59 7.14 -19.38 6.56
C ALA A 59 6.80 -18.47 7.76
N ILE A 60 6.16 -17.31 7.51
CA ILE A 60 5.75 -16.37 8.55
C ILE A 60 4.39 -16.75 9.12
N ASP A 61 3.43 -17.17 8.28
CA ASP A 61 2.13 -17.67 8.70
C ASP A 61 2.29 -19.06 9.35
N GLN A 62 2.59 -19.08 10.65
CA GLN A 62 2.83 -20.32 11.38
C GLN A 62 1.52 -21.04 11.71
N ASN A 63 0.42 -20.30 11.76
CA ASN A 63 -0.88 -20.80 12.16
C ASN A 63 -1.74 -21.28 10.97
N ASN A 64 -1.33 -20.96 9.75
CA ASN A 64 -1.96 -21.29 8.47
C ASN A 64 -3.38 -20.71 8.33
N ASP A 65 -3.58 -19.45 8.74
CA ASP A 65 -4.85 -18.74 8.58
C ASP A 65 -4.90 -17.82 7.34
N ASP A 66 -3.87 -17.88 6.50
CA ASP A 66 -3.68 -17.05 5.31
C ASP A 66 -3.59 -15.56 5.62
N LYS A 67 -3.15 -15.20 6.84
CA LYS A 67 -2.99 -13.81 7.28
C LYS A 67 -1.66 -13.59 8.00
N VAL A 68 -1.25 -12.33 7.99
CA VAL A 68 -0.11 -11.82 8.77
C VAL A 68 -0.39 -10.41 9.27
N PHE A 69 0.32 -10.03 10.32
CA PHE A 69 0.35 -8.68 10.84
C PHE A 69 1.51 -7.91 10.20
N GLN A 70 1.20 -6.81 9.52
CA GLN A 70 2.18 -5.99 8.79
C GLN A 70 2.09 -4.52 9.17
N ASP A 71 3.25 -3.87 9.32
CA ASP A 71 3.33 -2.42 9.56
C ASP A 71 2.94 -1.64 8.30
N GLN A 72 2.27 -0.49 8.49
CA GLN A 72 1.80 0.34 7.38
C GLN A 72 2.82 1.41 6.94
N MET A 73 3.97 1.50 7.61
CA MET A 73 5.06 2.42 7.28
C MET A 73 6.37 1.68 6.95
N HIS A 74 6.66 0.59 7.65
CA HIS A 74 7.84 -0.25 7.53
C HIS A 74 7.45 -1.61 6.96
N TRP A 75 7.26 -1.69 5.64
CA TRP A 75 6.66 -2.85 4.97
C TRP A 75 7.36 -4.20 5.21
N ASN A 76 8.65 -4.16 5.58
CA ASN A 76 9.43 -5.35 5.94
C ASN A 76 9.24 -5.82 7.39
N VAL A 77 8.41 -5.17 8.19
CA VAL A 77 8.05 -5.59 9.54
C VAL A 77 6.78 -6.43 9.47
N ILE A 78 6.94 -7.76 9.59
CA ILE A 78 5.86 -8.75 9.42
C ILE A 78 5.96 -9.86 10.48
N SER A 79 4.82 -10.15 11.11
CA SER A 79 4.66 -11.21 12.12
C SER A 79 3.37 -12.01 11.92
N ASP A 80 3.36 -13.24 12.44
CA ASP A 80 2.16 -14.07 12.59
C ASP A 80 1.22 -13.54 13.70
N LYS A 81 1.76 -12.71 14.61
CA LYS A 81 1.08 -12.29 15.83
C LYS A 81 0.81 -10.80 15.85
N ALA A 82 -0.27 -10.43 16.53
CA ALA A 82 -0.59 -9.04 16.82
C ALA A 82 0.44 -8.47 17.81
N GLU A 83 1.35 -7.66 17.30
CA GLU A 83 2.38 -6.99 18.09
C GLU A 83 2.61 -5.55 17.61
N ASN A 84 3.61 -4.89 18.20
CA ASN A 84 3.98 -3.53 17.86
C ASN A 84 5.22 -3.52 16.97
N CYS A 85 5.24 -2.65 15.97
CA CYS A 85 6.41 -2.38 15.15
C CYS A 85 7.56 -1.88 16.04
N PRO A 86 8.76 -2.46 15.96
CA PRO A 86 9.88 -2.12 16.83
C PRO A 86 10.55 -0.80 16.39
N ILE A 87 10.16 -0.25 15.23
CA ILE A 87 10.71 0.97 14.66
C ILE A 87 9.86 2.18 15.03
N CYS A 88 8.53 2.11 14.85
CA CYS A 88 7.61 3.23 15.13
C CYS A 88 6.70 3.00 16.34
N ASN A 89 6.79 1.83 16.99
CA ASN A 89 6.00 1.45 18.16
C ASN A 89 4.47 1.40 17.92
N MET A 90 4.03 1.44 16.65
CA MET A 90 2.63 1.31 16.25
C MET A 90 2.18 -0.15 16.19
N LYS A 91 0.89 -0.41 16.38
CA LYS A 91 0.34 -1.77 16.23
C LYS A 91 0.37 -2.19 14.76
N LEU A 92 0.84 -3.40 14.50
CA LEU A 92 0.77 -4.02 13.18
C LEU A 92 -0.69 -4.27 12.79
N LYS A 93 -0.99 -4.21 11.50
CA LYS A 93 -2.33 -4.43 10.96
C LYS A 93 -2.44 -5.82 10.35
N GLU A 94 -3.51 -6.53 10.71
CA GLU A 94 -3.86 -7.80 10.06
C GLU A 94 -4.18 -7.57 8.58
N VAL A 95 -3.51 -8.33 7.72
CA VAL A 95 -3.69 -8.35 6.26
C VAL A 95 -3.60 -9.79 5.75
N SER A 96 -4.26 -10.10 4.64
CA SER A 96 -4.08 -11.40 4.00
C SER A 96 -2.67 -11.53 3.40
N LEU A 97 -2.22 -12.77 3.19
CA LEU A 97 -0.93 -13.05 2.54
C LEU A 97 -0.82 -12.38 1.16
N ASP A 98 -1.89 -12.43 0.35
CA ASP A 98 -1.93 -11.75 -0.95
C ASP A 98 -1.72 -10.25 -0.81
N LYS A 99 -2.36 -9.64 0.20
CA LYS A 99 -2.23 -8.19 0.43
C LYS A 99 -0.85 -7.83 0.93
N ALA A 100 -0.27 -8.62 1.83
CA ALA A 100 1.10 -8.45 2.30
C ALA A 100 2.09 -8.54 1.15
N LYS A 101 1.91 -9.54 0.26
CA LYS A 101 2.72 -9.72 -0.95
C LYS A 101 2.65 -8.52 -1.88
N GLU A 102 1.46 -8.01 -2.16
CA GLU A 102 1.30 -6.78 -2.94
C GLU A 102 2.04 -5.60 -2.31
N ASN A 103 1.87 -5.40 -1.00
CA ASN A 103 2.50 -4.29 -0.28
C ASN A 103 4.03 -4.39 -0.36
N LEU A 104 4.59 -5.58 -0.19
CA LEU A 104 6.02 -5.83 -0.30
C LEU A 104 6.55 -5.52 -1.71
N ILE A 105 5.91 -6.07 -2.75
CA ILE A 105 6.32 -5.86 -4.15
C ILE A 105 6.21 -4.38 -4.52
N LYS A 106 5.11 -3.71 -4.16
CA LYS A 106 4.90 -2.27 -4.41
C LYS A 106 5.96 -1.38 -3.77
N ASN A 107 6.59 -1.85 -2.70
CA ASN A 107 7.63 -1.13 -1.97
C ASN A 107 9.06 -1.68 -2.21
N GLY A 108 9.25 -2.49 -3.26
CA GLY A 108 10.58 -2.92 -3.72
C GLY A 108 11.18 -4.11 -2.98
N PHE A 109 10.40 -4.84 -2.19
CA PHE A 109 10.85 -6.07 -1.53
C PHE A 109 10.65 -7.28 -2.44
N LYS A 110 11.51 -8.28 -2.26
CA LYS A 110 11.40 -9.58 -2.93
C LYS A 110 10.60 -10.53 -2.05
N VAL A 111 9.67 -11.26 -2.65
CA VAL A 111 8.78 -12.20 -1.95
C VAL A 111 8.85 -13.55 -2.65
N LYS A 112 8.95 -14.61 -1.85
CA LYS A 112 8.91 -16.00 -2.30
C LYS A 112 7.53 -16.60 -2.05
#